data_AF-A0AA86PIK2-F1
#
_entry.id   AF-A0AA86PIK2-F1
#
_cell.length_a   1.000
_cell.length_b   1.000
_cell.length_c   1.000
_cell.angle_alpha   90.00
_cell.angle_beta   90.00
_cell.angle_gamma   90.00
#
_symmetry.space_group_name_H-M   'P 1'
#
loop_
_entity.id
_entity.type
_entity.pdbx_description
1 polymer ?
#
loop_
_entity_poly.entity_id
_entity_poly.type
_entity_poly.pdbx_seq_one_letter_code
_entity_poly.pdbx_strand_id
1 'polypeptide(L)'
;MQTKQDLRMVQKYINKISGQKLKIFQDSNVKSFQFVQNLKINELELQNCSQVSFANPPTNITVLQITHCKLSQINGIKYMNVIELDLSQNEIADFSELKYLKDLKRVNIATNDATNLRFVSQLKHIEQLIAFNNLITDITGIQMLFALKTLNLSCNMIMDLSPLEKLVQIETLQLGQNKIVDIEAIRDLTNIQKLSIQFNQISDFSPLQNHENKDKYGIQQQYTPKQTSITQSNILKQIYHSEQRVEKMQIKTHCFNNKYQRVKGFIYALNSQIVVLNTHFINKIVLEFKQLQQFNENCQ
;
A
#
# COMPACT_ATOMS: atom_id res chain seq x y z
N MET A 1 -26.68 1.02 -27.73
CA MET A 1 -26.66 -0.06 -26.72
C MET A 1 -26.15 0.42 -25.35
N GLN A 2 -25.11 1.25 -25.28
CA GLN A 2 -24.53 1.82 -24.04
C GLN A 2 -25.58 2.39 -23.07
N THR A 3 -26.48 3.26 -23.54
CA THR A 3 -27.47 3.96 -22.70
C THR A 3 -28.48 3.07 -22.00
N LYS A 4 -28.88 1.93 -22.60
CA LYS A 4 -29.83 0.99 -21.98
C LYS A 4 -29.18 0.19 -20.85
N GLN A 5 -27.89 -0.12 -20.96
CA GLN A 5 -27.12 -0.77 -19.91
C GLN A 5 -26.89 0.18 -18.74
N ASP A 6 -26.56 1.44 -19.02
CA ASP A 6 -26.39 2.47 -17.99
C ASP A 6 -27.67 2.69 -17.18
N LEU A 7 -28.82 2.80 -17.84
CA LEU A 7 -30.13 2.92 -17.16
C LEU A 7 -30.43 1.72 -16.26
N ARG A 8 -30.08 0.50 -16.68
CA ARG A 8 -30.21 -0.71 -15.85
C ARG A 8 -29.31 -0.65 -14.62
N MET A 9 -28.08 -0.16 -14.77
CA MET A 9 -27.14 0.02 -13.65
C MET A 9 -27.63 1.09 -12.69
N VAL A 10 -28.13 2.22 -13.19
CA VAL A 10 -28.78 3.27 -12.37
C VAL A 10 -29.91 2.67 -11.55
N GLN A 11 -30.87 1.98 -12.20
CA GLN A 11 -32.01 1.38 -11.51
C GLN A 11 -31.59 0.35 -10.45
N LYS A 12 -30.49 -0.38 -10.70
CA LYS A 12 -29.94 -1.38 -9.79
C LYS A 12 -29.31 -0.77 -8.53
N TYR A 13 -28.69 0.40 -8.63
CA TYR A 13 -27.90 0.98 -7.54
C TYR A 13 -28.54 2.20 -6.87
N ILE A 14 -29.52 2.84 -7.46
CA ILE A 14 -30.13 4.07 -6.92
C ILE A 14 -30.66 3.88 -5.49
N ASN A 15 -31.25 2.72 -5.20
CA ASN A 15 -31.76 2.38 -3.86
C ASN A 15 -30.68 1.93 -2.87
N LYS A 16 -29.43 1.80 -3.30
CA LYS A 16 -28.27 1.49 -2.43
C LYS A 16 -27.51 2.75 -2.01
N ILE A 17 -27.93 3.92 -2.47
CA ILE A 17 -27.34 5.19 -2.09
C ILE A 17 -27.77 5.51 -0.66
N SER A 18 -26.80 5.83 0.19
CA SER A 18 -27.02 6.32 1.56
C SER A 18 -26.41 7.70 1.68
N GLY A 19 -27.24 8.73 1.90
CA GLY A 19 -26.80 10.12 1.79
C GLY A 19 -26.32 10.43 0.36
N GLN A 20 -25.04 10.79 0.22
CA GLN A 20 -24.38 11.01 -1.08
C GLN A 20 -23.34 9.94 -1.40
N LYS A 21 -23.44 8.76 -0.76
CA LYS A 21 -22.50 7.66 -0.91
C LYS A 21 -23.12 6.48 -1.65
N LEU A 22 -22.39 5.94 -2.61
CA LEU A 22 -22.68 4.65 -3.22
C LEU A 22 -21.55 3.65 -2.93
N LYS A 23 -21.93 2.48 -2.43
CA LYS A 23 -21.03 1.33 -2.29
C LYS A 23 -21.46 0.19 -3.21
N ILE A 24 -20.51 -0.36 -3.96
CA ILE A 24 -20.71 -1.52 -4.82
C ILE A 24 -19.66 -2.58 -4.47
N PHE A 25 -20.15 -3.78 -4.15
CA PHE A 25 -19.32 -4.92 -3.78
C PHE A 25 -19.57 -6.09 -4.74
N GLN A 26 -18.49 -6.70 -5.23
CA GLN A 26 -18.52 -7.93 -6.03
C GLN A 26 -19.45 -7.87 -7.26
N ASP A 27 -19.32 -6.81 -8.05
CA ASP A 27 -20.11 -6.69 -9.28
C ASP A 27 -19.20 -6.56 -10.51
N SER A 28 -19.11 -7.64 -11.27
CA SER A 28 -18.33 -7.72 -12.51
C SER A 28 -18.96 -6.94 -13.67
N ASN A 29 -20.19 -6.44 -13.53
CA ASN A 29 -20.84 -5.60 -14.55
C ASN A 29 -20.40 -4.14 -14.47
N VAL A 30 -19.80 -3.71 -13.34
CA VAL A 30 -19.22 -2.37 -13.23
C VAL A 30 -17.92 -2.34 -14.03
N LYS A 31 -17.99 -1.79 -15.24
CA LYS A 31 -16.86 -1.64 -16.18
C LYS A 31 -16.49 -0.19 -16.46
N SER A 32 -17.37 0.76 -16.14
CA SER A 32 -17.15 2.20 -16.33
C SER A 32 -17.97 2.99 -15.31
N PHE A 33 -17.72 4.29 -15.25
CA PHE A 33 -18.48 5.21 -14.41
C PHE A 33 -19.69 5.86 -15.09
N GLN A 34 -20.07 5.44 -16.30
CA GLN A 34 -21.10 6.13 -17.09
C GLN A 34 -22.45 6.21 -16.36
N PHE A 35 -22.84 5.15 -15.64
CA PHE A 35 -24.06 5.16 -14.82
C PHE A 35 -23.94 6.10 -13.60
N VAL A 36 -22.74 6.32 -13.08
CA VAL A 36 -22.48 7.18 -11.92
C VAL A 36 -22.74 8.64 -12.23
N GLN A 37 -22.50 9.09 -13.47
CA GLN A 37 -22.78 10.46 -13.91
C GLN A 37 -24.25 10.87 -13.72
N ASN A 38 -25.16 9.89 -13.67
CA ASN A 38 -26.59 10.12 -13.49
C ASN A 38 -27.03 10.03 -12.01
N LEU A 39 -26.10 9.82 -11.08
CA LEU A 39 -26.39 9.68 -9.66
C LEU A 39 -25.94 10.94 -8.91
N LYS A 40 -26.79 11.40 -7.97
CA LYS A 40 -26.49 12.53 -7.08
C LYS A 40 -25.63 12.07 -5.89
N ILE A 41 -24.40 11.63 -6.16
CA ILE A 41 -23.43 11.17 -5.16
C ILE A 41 -22.12 11.97 -5.24
N ASN A 42 -21.37 12.01 -4.15
CA ASN A 42 -20.01 12.57 -4.09
C ASN A 42 -18.98 11.56 -3.54
N GLU A 43 -19.44 10.45 -2.95
CA GLU A 43 -18.61 9.34 -2.51
C GLU A 43 -18.92 8.06 -3.29
N LEU A 44 -17.89 7.44 -3.85
CA LEU A 44 -18.02 6.17 -4.57
C LEU A 44 -17.02 5.16 -4.03
N GLU A 45 -17.53 4.00 -3.62
CA GLU A 45 -16.73 2.86 -3.15
C GLU A 45 -17.02 1.64 -4.04
N LEU A 46 -16.00 1.17 -4.74
CA LEU A 46 -16.01 -0.03 -5.57
C LEU A 46 -15.05 -1.05 -4.98
N GLN A 47 -15.56 -2.22 -4.60
CA GLN A 47 -14.74 -3.29 -4.05
C GLN A 47 -15.01 -4.60 -4.76
N ASN A 48 -13.95 -5.34 -5.10
CA ASN A 48 -14.04 -6.62 -5.81
C ASN A 48 -14.81 -6.51 -7.15
N CYS A 49 -14.78 -5.33 -7.79
CA CYS A 49 -15.28 -5.18 -9.16
C CYS A 49 -14.21 -5.63 -10.15
N SER A 50 -14.52 -5.57 -11.44
CA SER A 50 -13.57 -5.95 -12.49
C SER A 50 -13.09 -4.72 -13.25
N GLN A 51 -11.77 -4.60 -13.47
CA GLN A 51 -11.05 -3.58 -14.24
C GLN A 51 -11.92 -2.42 -14.76
N VAL A 52 -12.22 -1.49 -13.85
CA VAL A 52 -13.09 -0.34 -14.12
C VAL A 52 -12.33 0.66 -14.98
N SER A 53 -12.95 1.10 -16.08
CA SER A 53 -12.40 2.12 -16.96
C SER A 53 -12.70 3.52 -16.44
N PHE A 54 -11.67 4.38 -16.43
CA PHE A 54 -11.75 5.81 -16.17
C PHE A 54 -12.08 6.63 -17.42
N ALA A 55 -12.55 6.01 -18.50
CA ALA A 55 -13.12 6.74 -19.63
C ALA A 55 -14.37 7.52 -19.18
N ASN A 56 -14.36 8.84 -19.38
CA ASN A 56 -15.42 9.77 -18.98
C ASN A 56 -15.81 9.64 -17.50
N PRO A 57 -14.88 9.90 -16.56
CA PRO A 57 -15.17 9.73 -15.14
C PRO A 57 -16.09 10.85 -14.64
N PRO A 58 -16.87 10.61 -13.58
CA PRO A 58 -17.75 11.60 -12.96
C PRO A 58 -16.91 12.70 -12.29
N THR A 59 -17.27 13.95 -12.53
CA THR A 59 -16.53 15.12 -11.99
C THR A 59 -16.99 15.53 -10.59
N ASN A 60 -18.13 15.02 -10.14
CA ASN A 60 -18.75 15.32 -8.84
C ASN A 60 -18.24 14.44 -7.69
N ILE A 61 -17.40 13.45 -7.95
CA ILE A 61 -16.86 12.56 -6.91
C ILE A 61 -15.66 13.20 -6.23
N THR A 62 -15.78 13.42 -4.92
CA THR A 62 -14.74 13.98 -4.06
C THR A 62 -14.05 12.91 -3.21
N VAL A 63 -14.73 11.79 -2.94
CA VAL A 63 -14.15 10.62 -2.26
C VAL A 63 -14.30 9.40 -3.15
N LEU A 64 -13.17 8.84 -3.58
CA LEU A 64 -13.14 7.69 -4.47
C LEU A 64 -12.35 6.55 -3.83
N GLN A 65 -12.99 5.40 -3.68
CA GLN A 65 -12.35 4.17 -3.23
C GLN A 65 -12.58 3.08 -4.26
N ILE A 66 -11.51 2.51 -4.81
CA ILE A 66 -11.56 1.40 -5.74
C ILE A 66 -10.53 0.36 -5.31
N THR A 67 -10.97 -0.69 -4.63
CA THR A 67 -10.07 -1.72 -4.06
C THR A 67 -10.38 -3.11 -4.61
N HIS A 68 -9.36 -3.94 -4.76
CA HIS A 68 -9.51 -5.31 -5.28
C HIS A 68 -10.15 -5.39 -6.67
N CYS A 69 -9.96 -4.37 -7.50
CA CYS A 69 -10.61 -4.28 -8.81
C CYS A 69 -9.72 -4.72 -9.98
N LYS A 70 -8.49 -5.18 -9.68
CA LYS A 70 -7.46 -5.52 -10.68
C LYS A 70 -7.19 -4.36 -11.63
N LEU A 71 -7.24 -3.12 -11.14
CA LEU A 71 -6.87 -1.96 -11.94
C LEU A 71 -5.38 -2.03 -12.24
N SER A 72 -5.00 -1.85 -13.50
CA SER A 72 -3.60 -1.71 -13.91
C SER A 72 -3.27 -0.32 -14.46
N GLN A 73 -4.31 0.46 -14.77
CA GLN A 73 -4.21 1.82 -15.31
C GLN A 73 -5.34 2.68 -14.76
N ILE A 74 -5.09 3.99 -14.69
CA ILE A 74 -6.03 5.00 -14.19
C ILE A 74 -6.25 6.13 -15.20
N ASN A 75 -6.03 5.86 -16.49
CA ASN A 75 -6.11 6.84 -17.56
C ASN A 75 -7.48 7.51 -17.61
N GLY A 76 -7.51 8.81 -17.36
CA GLY A 76 -8.73 9.63 -17.25
C GLY A 76 -8.97 10.16 -15.84
N ILE A 77 -8.35 9.61 -14.80
CA ILE A 77 -8.55 10.07 -13.42
C ILE A 77 -8.21 11.56 -13.26
N LYS A 78 -7.30 12.09 -14.08
CA LYS A 78 -6.94 13.53 -14.12
C LYS A 78 -8.10 14.49 -14.36
N TYR A 79 -9.25 14.01 -14.84
CA TYR A 79 -10.45 14.82 -15.08
C TYR A 79 -11.39 14.87 -13.87
N MET A 80 -11.09 14.14 -12.78
CA MET A 80 -11.86 14.14 -11.56
C MET A 80 -11.39 15.24 -10.59
N ASN A 81 -12.22 15.57 -9.61
CA ASN A 81 -11.84 16.48 -8.51
C ASN A 81 -11.86 15.77 -7.15
N VAL A 82 -10.99 14.77 -6.99
CA VAL A 82 -10.94 13.92 -5.80
C VAL A 82 -10.09 14.56 -4.70
N ILE A 83 -10.61 14.56 -3.48
CA ILE A 83 -9.94 15.02 -2.25
C ILE A 83 -9.37 13.84 -1.46
N GLU A 84 -10.09 12.71 -1.44
CA GLU A 84 -9.67 11.47 -0.79
C GLU A 84 -9.74 10.30 -1.77
N LEU A 85 -8.58 9.67 -2.01
CA LEU A 85 -8.42 8.62 -3.01
C LEU A 85 -7.83 7.36 -2.38
N ASP A 86 -8.56 6.25 -2.48
CA ASP A 86 -8.07 4.91 -2.16
C ASP A 86 -8.08 4.03 -3.42
N LEU A 87 -6.89 3.67 -3.89
CA LEU A 87 -6.66 2.75 -4.99
C LEU A 87 -5.93 1.49 -4.51
N SER A 88 -5.97 1.20 -3.22
CA SER A 88 -5.22 0.09 -2.64
C SER A 88 -5.70 -1.27 -3.16
N GLN A 89 -4.80 -2.26 -3.12
CA GLN A 89 -5.09 -3.64 -3.51
C GLN A 89 -5.51 -3.74 -4.99
N ASN A 90 -4.71 -3.14 -5.86
CA ASN A 90 -4.80 -3.25 -7.31
C ASN A 90 -3.43 -3.64 -7.90
N GLU A 91 -3.25 -3.48 -9.20
CA GLU A 91 -2.06 -3.86 -9.99
C GLU A 91 -1.51 -2.63 -10.74
N ILE A 92 -1.64 -1.43 -10.14
CA ILE A 92 -1.26 -0.15 -10.77
C ILE A 92 0.23 0.08 -10.54
N ALA A 93 0.98 0.29 -11.62
CA ALA A 93 2.38 0.70 -11.55
C ALA A 93 2.57 2.21 -11.79
N ASP A 94 1.76 2.80 -12.68
CA ASP A 94 1.86 4.20 -13.07
C ASP A 94 0.75 5.05 -12.45
N PHE A 95 1.16 5.92 -11.51
CA PHE A 95 0.30 6.90 -10.84
C PHE A 95 0.48 8.33 -11.38
N SER A 96 1.15 8.51 -12.52
CA SER A 96 1.55 9.82 -13.04
C SER A 96 0.38 10.79 -13.27
N GLU A 97 -0.83 10.30 -13.57
CA GLU A 97 -2.01 11.16 -13.72
C GLU A 97 -2.49 11.79 -12.40
N LEU A 98 -2.12 11.25 -11.24
CA LEU A 98 -2.49 11.83 -9.95
C LEU A 98 -1.92 13.24 -9.74
N LYS A 99 -0.84 13.60 -10.46
CA LYS A 99 -0.23 14.94 -10.37
C LYS A 99 -1.18 16.07 -10.75
N TYR A 100 -2.28 15.78 -11.44
CA TYR A 100 -3.30 16.75 -11.85
C TYR A 100 -4.38 16.98 -10.78
N LEU A 101 -4.48 16.13 -9.76
CA LEU A 101 -5.49 16.23 -8.70
C LEU A 101 -5.02 17.18 -7.60
N LYS A 102 -5.06 18.49 -7.86
CA LYS A 102 -4.44 19.51 -6.99
C LYS A 102 -5.08 19.65 -5.61
N ASP A 103 -6.34 19.23 -5.47
CA ASP A 103 -7.10 19.28 -4.20
C ASP A 103 -6.94 18.01 -3.34
N LEU A 104 -6.12 17.06 -3.79
CA LEU A 104 -5.94 15.76 -3.14
C LEU A 104 -5.23 15.92 -1.78
N LYS A 105 -5.88 15.44 -0.72
CA LYS A 105 -5.38 15.52 0.67
C LYS A 105 -4.98 14.17 1.24
N ARG A 106 -5.72 13.11 0.90
CA ARG A 106 -5.46 11.75 1.38
C ARG A 106 -5.35 10.80 0.20
N VAL A 107 -4.24 10.06 0.18
CA VAL A 107 -3.94 9.11 -0.90
C VAL A 107 -3.53 7.78 -0.31
N ASN A 108 -4.23 6.72 -0.70
CA ASN A 108 -3.86 5.35 -0.40
C ASN A 108 -3.63 4.58 -1.71
N ILE A 109 -2.38 4.21 -1.96
CA ILE A 109 -1.95 3.35 -3.08
C ILE A 109 -1.35 2.03 -2.57
N ALA A 110 -1.62 1.65 -1.32
CA ALA A 110 -1.02 0.45 -0.74
C ALA A 110 -1.32 -0.83 -1.52
N THR A 111 -0.41 -1.80 -1.51
CA THR A 111 -0.60 -3.08 -2.22
C THR A 111 -0.89 -2.85 -3.71
N ASN A 112 0.07 -2.24 -4.39
CA ASN A 112 0.11 -2.03 -5.84
C ASN A 112 1.54 -2.36 -6.34
N ASP A 113 1.90 -1.86 -7.52
CA ASP A 113 3.20 -2.09 -8.16
C ASP A 113 3.96 -0.77 -8.40
N ALA A 114 3.70 0.27 -7.59
CA ALA A 114 4.40 1.56 -7.70
C ALA A 114 5.90 1.42 -7.42
N THR A 115 6.75 2.09 -8.19
CA THR A 115 8.22 2.07 -8.02
C THR A 115 8.80 3.38 -7.48
N ASN A 116 8.03 4.46 -7.53
CA ASN A 116 8.44 5.79 -7.08
C ASN A 116 7.26 6.67 -6.70
N LEU A 117 7.54 7.83 -6.10
CA LEU A 117 6.54 8.81 -5.64
C LEU A 117 6.53 10.12 -6.44
N ARG A 118 7.13 10.18 -7.63
CA ARG A 118 7.30 11.48 -8.35
C ARG A 118 5.96 12.17 -8.68
N PHE A 119 4.87 11.40 -8.75
CA PHE A 119 3.53 11.91 -9.01
C PHE A 119 3.02 12.88 -7.92
N VAL A 120 3.52 12.82 -6.68
CA VAL A 120 3.10 13.73 -5.60
C VAL A 120 3.87 15.05 -5.54
N SER A 121 4.89 15.25 -6.38
CA SER A 121 5.79 16.41 -6.36
C SER A 121 5.13 17.79 -6.33
N GLN A 122 3.91 17.90 -6.85
CA GLN A 122 3.16 19.15 -6.92
C GLN A 122 1.88 19.16 -6.05
N LEU A 123 1.63 18.11 -5.28
CA LEU A 123 0.41 17.92 -4.49
C LEU A 123 0.61 18.45 -3.05
N LYS A 124 0.87 19.75 -2.95
CA LYS A 124 1.34 20.42 -1.72
C LYS A 124 0.40 20.33 -0.51
N HIS A 125 -0.86 19.96 -0.75
CA HIS A 125 -1.90 19.84 0.29
C HIS A 125 -2.11 18.40 0.77
N ILE A 126 -1.28 17.44 0.34
CA ILE A 126 -1.33 16.08 0.88
C ILE A 126 -0.99 16.10 2.36
N GLU A 127 -1.92 15.61 3.17
CA GLU A 127 -1.79 15.43 4.61
C GLU A 127 -1.49 13.96 4.96
N GLN A 128 -1.92 13.03 4.10
CA GLN A 128 -1.75 11.59 4.31
C GLN A 128 -1.39 10.87 3.00
N LEU A 129 -0.28 10.11 3.04
CA LEU A 129 0.17 9.24 1.97
C LEU A 129 0.43 7.82 2.52
N ILE A 130 -0.39 6.86 2.09
CA ILE A 130 -0.28 5.45 2.43
C ILE A 130 0.13 4.68 1.16
N ALA A 131 1.33 4.11 1.14
CA ALA A 131 1.88 3.39 0.01
C ALA A 131 2.66 2.13 0.43
N PHE A 132 2.26 1.50 1.54
CA PHE A 132 2.90 0.27 1.99
C PHE A 132 2.69 -0.89 0.99
N ASN A 133 3.60 -1.86 0.99
CA ASN A 133 3.54 -3.05 0.13
C ASN A 133 3.48 -2.69 -1.38
N ASN A 134 4.47 -1.90 -1.82
CA ASN A 134 4.70 -1.57 -3.22
C ASN A 134 6.13 -2.00 -3.61
N LEU A 135 6.62 -1.51 -4.75
CA LEU A 135 7.99 -1.73 -5.24
C LEU A 135 8.83 -0.47 -5.15
N ILE A 136 8.53 0.44 -4.21
CA ILE A 136 9.12 1.77 -4.16
C ILE A 136 10.59 1.69 -3.74
N THR A 137 11.47 2.29 -4.54
CA THR A 137 12.89 2.47 -4.24
C THR A 137 13.27 3.95 -4.14
N ASP A 138 12.56 4.82 -4.88
CA ASP A 138 12.80 6.26 -4.96
C ASP A 138 11.60 7.04 -4.40
N ILE A 139 11.82 7.71 -3.27
CA ILE A 139 10.80 8.55 -2.62
C ILE A 139 10.88 10.02 -3.06
N THR A 140 11.67 10.35 -4.09
CA THR A 140 11.68 11.67 -4.71
C THR A 140 10.28 12.08 -5.15
N GLY A 141 9.93 13.33 -4.89
CA GLY A 141 8.60 13.91 -5.05
C GLY A 141 8.00 14.35 -3.72
N ILE A 142 8.42 13.77 -2.59
CA ILE A 142 7.81 14.13 -1.30
C ILE A 142 8.42 15.39 -0.66
N GLN A 143 9.55 15.91 -1.15
CA GLN A 143 10.36 16.94 -0.50
C GLN A 143 9.61 18.24 -0.16
N MET A 144 8.51 18.52 -0.89
CA MET A 144 7.73 19.74 -0.78
C MET A 144 6.35 19.52 -0.15
N LEU A 145 6.07 18.32 0.38
CA LEU A 145 4.81 17.98 1.03
C LEU A 145 4.79 18.47 2.48
N PHE A 146 4.95 19.78 2.69
CA PHE A 146 5.07 20.36 4.03
C PHE A 146 3.82 20.18 4.91
N ALA A 147 2.67 19.86 4.32
CA ALA A 147 1.44 19.53 5.04
C ALA A 147 1.35 18.05 5.47
N LEU A 148 2.30 17.19 5.08
CA LEU A 148 2.25 15.76 5.31
C LEU A 148 2.39 15.41 6.80
N LYS A 149 1.37 14.78 7.36
CA LYS A 149 1.31 14.34 8.76
C LYS A 149 1.47 12.84 8.91
N THR A 150 0.95 12.08 7.95
CA THR A 150 0.99 10.60 7.98
C THR A 150 1.63 10.08 6.72
N LEU A 151 2.74 9.36 6.88
CA LEU A 151 3.44 8.68 5.81
C LEU A 151 3.66 7.20 6.16
N ASN A 152 3.11 6.30 5.35
CA ASN A 152 3.38 4.87 5.46
C ASN A 152 3.97 4.31 4.16
N LEU A 153 5.25 3.94 4.21
CA LEU A 153 6.02 3.34 3.14
C LEU A 153 6.58 1.97 3.55
N SER A 154 5.96 1.30 4.52
CA SER A 154 6.42 -0.01 4.98
C SER A 154 6.36 -1.06 3.87
N CYS A 155 7.16 -2.12 3.95
CA CYS A 155 7.20 -3.19 2.95
C CYS A 155 7.49 -2.66 1.54
N ASN A 156 8.60 -1.93 1.39
CA ASN A 156 9.10 -1.42 0.11
C ASN A 156 10.60 -1.77 0.01
N MET A 157 11.33 -1.10 -0.89
CA MET A 157 12.75 -1.31 -1.14
C MET A 157 13.56 -0.01 -0.98
N ILE A 158 13.12 0.86 -0.08
CA ILE A 158 13.71 2.19 0.14
C ILE A 158 15.04 2.07 0.87
N MET A 159 16.01 2.87 0.43
CA MET A 159 17.34 2.97 1.05
C MET A 159 17.64 4.40 1.49
N ASP A 160 17.33 5.37 0.62
CA ASP A 160 17.59 6.79 0.84
C ASP A 160 16.38 7.49 1.44
N LEU A 161 16.59 8.15 2.58
CA LEU A 161 15.58 8.93 3.29
C LEU A 161 15.76 10.45 3.14
N SER A 162 16.78 10.93 2.44
CA SER A 162 17.07 12.37 2.27
C SER A 162 15.85 13.20 1.82
N PRO A 163 14.89 12.68 1.02
CA PRO A 163 13.69 13.46 0.69
C PRO A 163 12.76 13.81 1.88
N LEU A 164 12.97 13.22 3.06
CA LEU A 164 12.17 13.45 4.26
C LEU A 164 12.65 14.65 5.10
N GLU A 165 13.88 15.11 4.93
CA GLU A 165 14.57 16.03 5.86
C GLU A 165 13.76 17.27 6.28
N LYS A 166 12.94 17.80 5.38
CA LYS A 166 12.16 19.04 5.60
C LYS A 166 10.71 18.82 6.04
N LEU A 167 10.28 17.57 6.19
CA LEU A 167 8.87 17.22 6.46
C LEU A 167 8.55 17.23 7.95
N VAL A 168 8.90 18.31 8.63
CA VAL A 168 8.83 18.47 10.10
C VAL A 168 7.42 18.33 10.70
N GLN A 169 6.37 18.34 9.87
CA GLN A 169 4.97 18.15 10.31
C GLN A 169 4.56 16.67 10.41
N ILE A 170 5.44 15.71 10.09
CA ILE A 170 5.12 14.29 10.19
C ILE A 170 4.90 13.89 11.64
N GLU A 171 3.72 13.35 11.93
CA GLU A 171 3.31 12.81 13.23
C GLU A 171 3.36 11.28 13.25
N THR A 172 3.12 10.63 12.10
CA THR A 172 3.18 9.18 11.94
C THR A 172 4.05 8.81 10.75
N LEU A 173 5.16 8.12 11.03
CA LEU A 173 6.12 7.66 10.04
C LEU A 173 6.31 6.14 10.14
N GLN A 174 5.90 5.42 9.09
CA GLN A 174 6.05 3.97 9.01
C GLN A 174 6.94 3.59 7.83
N LEU A 175 8.11 3.06 8.13
CA LEU A 175 9.20 2.71 7.22
C LEU A 175 9.70 1.28 7.45
N GLY A 176 8.96 0.46 8.20
CA GLY A 176 9.37 -0.91 8.51
C GLY A 176 9.48 -1.78 7.25
N GLN A 177 10.33 -2.81 7.28
CA GLN A 177 10.55 -3.73 6.15
C GLN A 177 10.98 -2.97 4.87
N ASN A 178 12.09 -2.25 4.97
CA ASN A 178 12.77 -1.59 3.86
C ASN A 178 14.26 -2.01 3.85
N LYS A 179 15.10 -1.26 3.12
CA LYS A 179 16.55 -1.47 3.04
C LYS A 179 17.33 -0.27 3.58
N ILE A 180 16.75 0.45 4.54
CA ILE A 180 17.32 1.67 5.12
C ILE A 180 18.53 1.29 5.96
N VAL A 181 19.62 2.05 5.79
CA VAL A 181 20.86 1.92 6.57
C VAL A 181 21.08 3.18 7.42
N ASP A 182 20.82 4.33 6.82
CA ASP A 182 20.99 5.65 7.44
C ASP A 182 19.63 6.30 7.72
N ILE A 183 19.49 6.85 8.93
CA ILE A 183 18.30 7.55 9.41
C ILE A 183 18.58 9.01 9.79
N GLU A 184 19.70 9.56 9.35
CA GLU A 184 20.07 10.96 9.58
C GLU A 184 18.96 11.93 9.14
N ALA A 185 18.34 11.64 8.00
CA ALA A 185 17.27 12.46 7.42
C ALA A 185 16.03 12.61 8.30
N ILE A 186 15.86 11.79 9.35
CA ILE A 186 14.72 11.90 10.27
C ILE A 186 15.08 12.52 11.63
N ARG A 187 16.33 13.00 11.81
CA ARG A 187 16.81 13.62 13.05
C ARG A 187 15.91 14.77 13.51
N ASP A 188 15.58 15.68 12.59
CA ASP A 188 14.87 16.92 12.90
C ASP A 188 13.34 16.79 12.79
N LEU A 189 12.82 15.58 12.56
CA LEU A 189 11.38 15.30 12.51
C LEU A 189 10.79 15.16 13.91
N THR A 190 10.93 16.19 14.74
CA THR A 190 10.64 16.16 16.18
C THR A 190 9.16 15.98 16.52
N ASN A 191 8.24 16.18 15.57
CA ASN A 191 6.79 15.98 15.77
C ASN A 191 6.33 14.52 15.66
N ILE A 192 7.23 13.56 15.38
CA ILE A 192 6.87 12.16 15.23
C ILE A 192 6.34 11.59 16.55
N GLN A 193 5.08 11.17 16.56
CA GLN A 193 4.42 10.51 17.69
C GLN A 193 4.39 8.98 17.53
N LYS A 194 4.49 8.49 16.29
CA LYS A 194 4.49 7.07 15.94
C LYS A 194 5.56 6.81 14.88
N LEU A 195 6.60 6.07 15.25
CA LEU A 195 7.70 5.67 14.38
C LEU A 195 7.74 4.15 14.26
N SER A 196 7.90 3.65 13.03
CA SER A 196 8.15 2.24 12.74
C SER A 196 9.29 2.14 11.74
N ILE A 197 10.42 1.56 12.18
CA ILE A 197 11.65 1.38 11.36
C ILE A 197 12.19 -0.06 11.48
N GLN A 198 11.41 -0.98 12.07
CA GLN A 198 11.79 -2.37 12.24
C GLN A 198 12.05 -3.08 10.91
N PHE A 199 12.89 -4.12 10.93
CA PHE A 199 13.27 -4.86 9.73
C PHE A 199 13.92 -3.98 8.64
N ASN A 200 14.86 -3.14 9.07
CA ASN A 200 15.81 -2.41 8.22
C ASN A 200 17.26 -2.83 8.58
N GLN A 201 18.25 -2.18 7.99
CA GLN A 201 19.69 -2.44 8.19
C GLN A 201 20.37 -1.31 8.98
N ILE A 202 19.63 -0.68 9.89
CA ILE A 202 20.09 0.46 10.68
C ILE A 202 20.94 -0.02 11.86
N SER A 203 22.14 0.53 11.97
CA SER A 203 23.08 0.27 13.08
C SER A 203 23.28 1.47 14.00
N ASP A 204 23.14 2.70 13.48
CA ASP A 204 23.23 3.92 14.27
C ASP A 204 21.84 4.51 14.56
N PHE A 205 21.55 4.69 15.84
CA PHE A 205 20.29 5.26 16.36
C PHE A 205 20.50 6.63 17.00
N SER A 206 21.72 7.20 16.91
CA SER A 206 22.02 8.55 17.38
C SER A 206 21.05 9.61 16.85
N PRO A 207 20.53 9.56 15.60
CA PRO A 207 19.56 10.55 15.11
C PRO A 207 18.22 10.56 15.87
N LEU A 208 17.89 9.47 16.58
CA LEU A 208 16.65 9.39 17.38
C LEU A 208 16.80 9.90 18.81
N GLN A 209 18.00 10.35 19.22
CA GLN A 209 18.24 10.73 20.61
C GLN A 209 17.41 11.93 21.07
N ASN A 210 17.00 12.81 20.15
CA ASN A 210 16.23 14.03 20.42
C ASN A 210 14.71 13.84 20.40
N HIS A 211 14.21 12.64 20.06
CA HIS A 211 12.76 12.38 20.06
C HIS A 211 12.28 12.14 21.50
N GLU A 212 11.48 13.05 22.05
CA GLU A 212 11.09 13.08 23.48
C GLU A 212 10.30 11.84 23.97
N ASN A 213 9.90 10.92 23.09
CA ASN A 213 9.05 9.76 23.43
C ASN A 213 9.74 8.38 23.29
N LYS A 214 11.02 8.26 23.65
CA LYS A 214 11.82 7.00 23.55
C LYS A 214 11.09 5.75 24.08
N ASP A 215 10.32 5.89 25.15
CA ASP A 215 9.63 4.77 25.82
C ASP A 215 8.42 4.21 25.04
N LYS A 216 7.91 4.94 24.04
CA LYS A 216 6.73 4.54 23.25
C LYS A 216 7.08 3.86 21.91
N TYR A 217 8.31 4.04 21.41
CA TYR A 217 8.68 3.61 20.06
C TYR A 217 9.12 2.14 19.94
N GLY A 218 9.02 1.33 21.01
CA GLY A 218 9.43 -0.08 20.95
C GLY A 218 10.91 -0.28 20.58
N ILE A 219 11.76 0.73 20.85
CA ILE A 219 13.21 0.66 20.54
C ILE A 219 13.94 -0.30 21.50
N GLN A 220 13.26 -0.82 22.54
CA GLN A 220 13.73 -2.00 23.25
C GLN A 220 13.54 -3.23 22.36
N GLN A 221 14.66 -3.79 21.90
CA GLN A 221 14.82 -4.91 20.99
C GLN A 221 14.87 -4.54 19.51
N GLN A 222 15.86 -3.73 19.16
CA GLN A 222 16.71 -4.21 18.06
C GLN A 222 17.23 -5.61 18.44
N TYR A 223 16.65 -6.64 17.86
CA TYR A 223 17.38 -7.89 17.67
C TYR A 223 18.55 -7.56 16.73
N THR A 224 19.66 -7.09 17.28
CA THR A 224 20.95 -7.56 16.78
C THR A 224 20.87 -9.08 16.82
N PRO A 225 21.10 -9.82 15.73
CA PRO A 225 21.27 -11.26 15.83
C PRO A 225 22.58 -11.53 16.59
N LYS A 226 22.54 -11.39 17.92
CA LYS A 226 23.40 -12.19 18.77
C LYS A 226 22.96 -13.62 18.54
N GLN A 227 23.87 -14.43 18.03
CA GLN A 227 23.76 -15.88 18.02
C GLN A 227 23.45 -16.32 19.46
N THR A 228 22.18 -16.52 19.78
CA THR A 228 21.77 -17.25 20.99
C THR A 228 20.70 -18.23 20.59
N SER A 229 21.15 -19.47 20.48
CA SER A 229 20.35 -20.70 20.51
C SER A 229 19.27 -20.62 21.59
N ILE A 230 18.02 -20.91 21.25
CA ILE A 230 17.05 -21.72 22.03
C ILE A 230 15.79 -21.92 21.16
N THR A 231 15.61 -23.17 20.73
CA THR A 231 14.40 -23.88 20.26
C THR A 231 13.23 -23.10 19.66
N GLN A 232 13.27 -22.96 18.33
CA GLN A 232 12.12 -22.70 17.48
C GLN A 232 11.22 -23.94 17.35
N SER A 233 9.90 -23.73 17.47
CA SER A 233 8.82 -24.66 17.16
C SER A 233 9.04 -25.39 15.82
N ASN A 234 8.64 -26.66 15.73
CA ASN A 234 8.84 -27.52 14.55
C ASN A 234 8.26 -26.94 13.24
N ILE A 235 7.30 -26.01 13.33
CA ILE A 235 6.74 -25.28 12.18
C ILE A 235 7.75 -24.23 11.67
N LEU A 236 8.44 -23.51 12.55
CA LEU A 236 9.48 -22.55 12.19
C LEU A 236 10.71 -23.24 11.59
N LYS A 237 11.07 -24.45 12.06
CA LYS A 237 12.10 -25.27 11.41
C LYS A 237 11.70 -25.70 10.00
N GLN A 238 10.43 -26.07 9.77
CA GLN A 238 9.94 -26.41 8.43
C GLN A 238 9.93 -25.20 7.49
N ILE A 239 9.53 -24.03 7.99
CA ILE A 239 9.55 -22.77 7.24
C ILE A 239 10.99 -22.35 6.94
N TYR A 240 11.90 -22.38 7.91
CA TYR A 240 13.30 -22.04 7.74
C TYR A 240 14.04 -23.01 6.80
N HIS A 241 13.75 -24.31 6.87
CA HIS A 241 14.26 -25.29 5.90
C HIS A 241 13.68 -25.08 4.50
N SER A 242 12.45 -24.57 4.38
CA SER A 242 11.88 -24.17 3.10
C SER A 242 12.53 -22.90 2.53
N GLU A 243 12.86 -21.91 3.37
CA GLU A 243 13.59 -20.69 2.99
C GLU A 243 15.01 -21.01 2.48
N GLN A 244 15.75 -21.88 3.20
CA GLN A 244 17.08 -22.35 2.79
C GLN A 244 17.06 -23.20 1.50
N ARG A 245 15.97 -23.94 1.25
CA ARG A 245 15.78 -24.69 -0.01
C ARG A 245 15.49 -23.77 -1.19
N VAL A 246 14.80 -22.64 -0.96
CA VAL A 246 14.48 -21.63 -1.98
C VAL A 246 15.67 -20.74 -2.30
N GLU A 247 16.49 -20.35 -1.32
CA GLU A 247 17.76 -19.64 -1.59
C GLU A 247 18.75 -20.47 -2.43
N LYS A 248 18.72 -21.81 -2.28
CA LYS A 248 19.51 -22.73 -3.12
C LYS A 248 18.90 -22.98 -4.49
N MET A 249 17.62 -22.69 -4.67
CA MET A 249 16.96 -22.67 -5.98
C MET A 249 17.25 -21.31 -6.64
N GLN A 250 18.41 -21.19 -7.30
CA GLN A 250 18.67 -20.11 -8.26
C GLN A 250 17.72 -20.21 -9.47
N ILE A 251 16.42 -19.99 -9.26
CA ILE A 251 15.43 -20.06 -10.33
C ILE A 251 15.28 -18.67 -10.94
N LYS A 252 15.84 -18.57 -12.14
CA LYS A 252 15.71 -17.48 -13.10
C LYS A 252 14.23 -17.18 -13.37
N THR A 253 13.60 -16.28 -12.62
CA THR A 253 12.55 -15.40 -13.16
C THR A 253 12.19 -14.28 -12.19
N HIS A 254 12.21 -13.05 -12.70
CA HIS A 254 11.82 -11.82 -12.00
C HIS A 254 10.38 -11.87 -11.41
N CYS A 255 9.51 -12.74 -11.94
CA CYS A 255 8.14 -12.98 -11.46
C CYS A 255 8.07 -13.71 -10.10
N PHE A 256 9.07 -14.52 -9.74
CA PHE A 256 9.05 -15.26 -8.47
C PHE A 256 9.29 -14.33 -7.27
N ASN A 257 10.05 -13.25 -7.47
CA ASN A 257 10.49 -12.37 -6.39
C ASN A 257 9.33 -11.53 -5.82
N ASN A 258 8.41 -10.99 -6.64
CA ASN A 258 7.36 -10.09 -6.15
C ASN A 258 6.25 -10.82 -5.36
N LYS A 259 5.80 -12.00 -5.81
CA LYS A 259 4.84 -12.83 -5.02
C LYS A 259 5.51 -13.37 -3.76
N TYR A 260 6.78 -13.78 -3.84
CA TYR A 260 7.54 -14.25 -2.70
C TYR A 260 7.79 -13.15 -1.65
N GLN A 261 8.13 -11.92 -2.04
CA GLN A 261 8.28 -10.79 -1.11
C GLN A 261 6.94 -10.43 -0.44
N ARG A 262 5.81 -10.52 -1.16
CA ARG A 262 4.47 -10.36 -0.58
C ARG A 262 4.20 -11.45 0.48
N VAL A 263 4.45 -12.72 0.15
CA VAL A 263 4.31 -13.86 1.08
C VAL A 263 5.25 -13.73 2.29
N LYS A 264 6.48 -13.27 2.07
CA LYS A 264 7.47 -13.02 3.13
C LYS A 264 7.03 -11.89 4.06
N GLY A 265 6.48 -10.80 3.50
CA GLY A 265 5.82 -9.73 4.25
C GLY A 265 4.67 -10.25 5.13
N PHE A 266 3.83 -11.15 4.58
CA PHE A 266 2.75 -11.79 5.35
C PHE A 266 3.27 -12.72 6.47
N ILE A 267 4.30 -13.52 6.22
CA ILE A 267 4.91 -14.40 7.23
C ILE A 267 5.51 -13.59 8.38
N TYR A 268 6.15 -12.45 8.11
CA TYR A 268 6.67 -11.58 9.17
C TYR A 268 5.57 -10.85 9.95
N ALA A 269 4.47 -10.47 9.29
CA ALA A 269 3.30 -9.92 9.98
C ALA A 269 2.69 -10.94 10.96
N LEU A 270 2.63 -12.22 10.58
CA LEU A 270 2.21 -13.33 11.46
C LEU A 270 3.12 -13.50 12.68
N ASN A 271 4.43 -13.26 12.54
CA ASN A 271 5.41 -13.38 13.63
C ASN A 271 5.39 -12.21 14.63
N SER A 272 4.70 -11.11 14.33
CA SER A 272 4.72 -9.86 15.14
C SER A 272 3.58 -9.71 16.15
N GLN A 273 2.83 -10.78 16.47
CA GLN A 273 1.69 -10.79 17.42
C GLN A 273 0.51 -9.84 17.10
N ILE A 274 0.47 -9.17 15.94
CA ILE A 274 -0.52 -8.08 15.68
C ILE A 274 -1.88 -8.52 15.09
N VAL A 275 -2.16 -9.81 14.79
CA VAL A 275 -3.44 -10.16 14.13
C VAL A 275 -4.17 -11.33 14.78
N VAL A 276 -5.36 -11.08 15.32
CA VAL A 276 -6.43 -12.09 15.43
C VAL A 276 -6.92 -12.36 14.01
N LEU A 277 -6.42 -13.43 13.40
CA LEU A 277 -6.77 -13.78 12.03
C LEU A 277 -8.15 -14.45 12.02
N ASN A 278 -9.11 -13.88 11.30
CA ASN A 278 -10.33 -14.62 10.94
C ASN A 278 -9.97 -15.71 9.91
N THR A 279 -10.57 -16.89 10.03
CA THR A 279 -10.45 -18.06 9.16
C THR A 279 -10.43 -17.74 7.66
N HIS A 280 -11.15 -16.70 7.22
CA HIS A 280 -11.13 -16.25 5.82
C HIS A 280 -9.74 -15.77 5.33
N PHE A 281 -8.98 -15.08 6.19
CA PHE A 281 -7.66 -14.56 5.86
C PHE A 281 -6.60 -15.67 5.86
N ILE A 282 -6.70 -16.63 6.79
CA ILE A 282 -5.87 -17.84 6.83
C ILE A 282 -6.08 -18.65 5.54
N ASN A 283 -7.33 -18.83 5.12
CA ASN A 283 -7.65 -19.56 3.90
C ASN A 283 -7.07 -18.89 2.64
N LYS A 284 -6.97 -17.55 2.60
CA LYS A 284 -6.34 -16.82 1.49
C LYS A 284 -4.82 -17.05 1.44
N ILE A 285 -4.14 -17.03 2.59
CA ILE A 285 -2.70 -17.33 2.70
C ILE A 285 -2.42 -18.77 2.27
N VAL A 286 -3.22 -19.73 2.74
CA VAL A 286 -3.10 -21.15 2.36
C VAL A 286 -3.32 -21.34 0.86
N LEU A 287 -4.26 -20.60 0.26
CA LEU A 287 -4.53 -20.65 -1.18
C LEU A 287 -3.35 -20.09 -1.99
N GLU A 288 -2.77 -18.96 -1.58
CA GLU A 288 -1.59 -18.39 -2.24
C GLU A 288 -0.37 -19.31 -2.12
N PHE A 289 -0.18 -19.96 -0.96
CA PHE A 289 0.87 -20.97 -0.77
C PHE A 289 0.68 -22.20 -1.66
N LYS A 290 -0.55 -22.71 -1.77
CA LYS A 290 -0.87 -23.84 -2.67
C LYS A 290 -0.65 -23.49 -4.14
N GLN A 291 -1.01 -22.27 -4.54
CA GLN A 291 -0.75 -21.77 -5.90
C GLN A 291 0.75 -21.65 -6.19
N LEU A 292 1.55 -21.23 -5.19
CA LEU A 292 3.01 -21.19 -5.32
C LEU A 292 3.64 -22.58 -5.44
N GLN A 293 3.14 -23.57 -4.69
CA GLN A 293 3.58 -24.96 -4.81
C GLN A 293 3.23 -25.57 -6.17
N GLN A 294 1.98 -25.40 -6.64
CA GLN A 294 1.55 -25.87 -7.97
C GLN A 294 2.30 -25.20 -9.12
N PHE A 295 2.69 -23.93 -8.98
CA PHE A 295 3.48 -23.24 -10.01
C PHE A 295 4.91 -23.79 -10.10
N ASN A 296 5.48 -24.22 -8.97
CA ASN A 296 6.83 -24.80 -8.92
C ASN A 296 6.88 -26.23 -9.50
N GLU A 297 5.84 -27.03 -9.29
CA GLU A 297 5.72 -28.38 -9.88
C GLU A 297 5.56 -28.34 -11.41
N ASN A 298 4.98 -27.27 -11.97
CA ASN A 298 4.81 -27.10 -13.41
C ASN A 298 6.02 -26.41 -14.11
N CYS A 299 7.04 -25.99 -13.35
CA CYS A 299 8.26 -25.35 -13.87
C CYS A 299 9.52 -26.23 -13.74
N GLN A 300 9.38 -27.46 -13.24
CA GLN A 300 10.40 -28.53 -13.34
C GLN A 300 10.12 -29.41 -14.56
#